data_AF-A0A3D6DED8-F1
#
_entry.id   AF-A0A3D6DED8-F1
#
_cell.length_a   1.000
_cell.length_b   1.000
_cell.length_c   1.000
_cell.angle_alpha   90.00
_cell.angle_beta   90.00
_cell.angle_gamma   90.00
#
_symmetry.space_group_name_H-M   'P 1'
#
loop_
_entity.id
_entity.type
_entity.pdbx_description
1 polymer ?
#
loop_
_entity_poly.entity_id
_entity_poly.type
_entity_poly.pdbx_seq_one_letter_code
_entity_poly.pdbx_strand_id
1 'polypeptide(L)'
;PKTVYVAAMGSAWGPNPERGVFRTRDGGETWDHVLSIDDTTGCAEMIMDPSNPDKLFAAMWSFHREPWFFTSGGEGSGLYVTHNGGDDWTRLGEDEGLPKGQLGRMGLTMSPADPN
;
A
#
# COMPACT_ATOMS: atom_id res chain seq x y z
N PRO A 1 -1.95 4.89 21.92
CA PRO A 1 -2.58 4.44 20.65
C PRO A 1 -2.47 2.90 20.53
N LYS A 2 -3.59 2.21 20.28
CA LYS A 2 -3.60 0.75 20.05
C LYS A 2 -3.68 0.37 18.56
N THR A 3 -4.03 1.33 17.71
CA THR A 3 -4.08 1.13 16.27
C THR A 3 -2.67 1.13 15.69
N VAL A 4 -2.35 0.10 14.91
CA VAL A 4 -1.10 -0.03 14.16
C VAL A 4 -1.42 -0.53 12.76
N TYR A 5 -0.65 -0.06 11.77
CA TYR A 5 -0.74 -0.53 10.39
C TYR A 5 0.59 -1.15 9.96
N VAL A 6 0.53 -2.17 9.11
CA VAL A 6 1.68 -2.84 8.52
C VAL A 6 1.52 -2.84 7.01
N ALA A 7 2.50 -2.27 6.31
CA ALA A 7 2.70 -2.45 4.88
C ALA A 7 3.51 -3.74 4.66
N ALA A 8 2.86 -4.76 4.10
CA ALA A 8 3.47 -6.04 3.80
C ALA A 8 3.72 -6.17 2.29
N MET A 9 4.98 -6.25 1.89
CA MET A 9 5.32 -6.61 0.52
C MET A 9 4.98 -8.08 0.24
N GLY A 10 5.19 -8.97 1.22
CA GLY A 10 5.06 -10.42 1.12
C GLY A 10 6.31 -11.10 0.58
N SER A 11 6.17 -12.27 -0.02
CA SER A 11 7.29 -13.04 -0.55
C SER A 11 7.86 -12.39 -1.81
N ALA A 12 9.17 -12.24 -1.90
CA ALA A 12 9.78 -11.84 -3.17
C ALA A 12 9.75 -12.97 -4.21
N TRP A 13 9.61 -14.22 -3.78
CA TRP A 13 9.95 -15.41 -4.58
C TRP A 13 8.74 -16.14 -5.18
N GLY A 14 7.53 -15.66 -4.93
CA GLY A 14 6.33 -16.28 -5.48
C GLY A 14 5.04 -15.74 -4.88
N PRO A 15 3.88 -16.12 -5.43
CA PRO A 15 2.59 -15.65 -4.95
C PRO A 15 2.33 -16.11 -3.52
N ASN A 16 1.75 -15.24 -2.70
CA ASN A 16 1.36 -15.54 -1.33
C ASN A 16 0.27 -14.57 -0.84
N PRO A 17 -0.64 -14.99 0.06
CA PRO A 17 -1.72 -14.12 0.53
C PRO A 17 -1.28 -13.07 1.56
N GLU A 18 -0.11 -13.23 2.20
CA GLU A 18 0.42 -12.29 3.21
C GLU A 18 1.06 -11.06 2.55
N ARG A 19 0.24 -10.26 1.84
CA ARG A 19 0.62 -9.06 1.09
C ARG A 19 -0.37 -7.92 1.33
N GLY A 20 0.03 -6.69 1.08
CA GLY A 20 -0.86 -5.53 1.15
C GLY A 20 -0.79 -4.82 2.49
N VAL A 21 -1.92 -4.32 3.00
CA VAL A 21 -1.97 -3.56 4.26
C VAL A 21 -2.76 -4.30 5.32
N PHE A 22 -2.16 -4.47 6.49
CA PHE A 22 -2.81 -5.01 7.67
C PHE A 22 -3.00 -3.92 8.72
N ARG A 23 -4.08 -4.01 9.49
CA ARG A 23 -4.39 -3.09 10.57
C ARG A 23 -4.77 -3.87 11.82
N THR A 24 -4.24 -3.47 12.97
CA THR A 24 -4.75 -3.89 14.28
C THR A 24 -5.38 -2.68 14.97
N ARG A 25 -6.39 -2.92 15.81
CA ARG A 25 -6.99 -1.91 16.70
C ARG A 25 -6.79 -2.23 18.19
N ASP A 26 -6.18 -3.38 18.50
CA ASP A 26 -6.00 -3.89 19.86
C ASP A 26 -4.53 -4.03 20.28
N GLY A 27 -3.61 -3.43 19.53
CA GLY A 27 -2.18 -3.47 19.84
C GLY A 27 -1.46 -4.71 19.30
N GLY A 28 -2.07 -5.40 18.34
CA GLY A 28 -1.48 -6.52 17.62
C GLY A 28 -1.98 -7.89 18.07
N GLU A 29 -3.02 -7.95 18.90
CA GLU A 29 -3.66 -9.21 19.30
C GLU A 29 -4.47 -9.79 18.12
N THR A 30 -5.16 -8.94 17.37
CA THR A 30 -5.85 -9.29 16.12
C THR A 30 -5.50 -8.33 14.98
N TRP A 31 -5.57 -8.84 13.75
CA TRP A 31 -5.21 -8.11 12.53
C TRP A 31 -6.26 -8.28 11.44
N ASP A 32 -6.74 -7.14 10.93
CA ASP A 32 -7.58 -7.03 9.74
C ASP A 32 -6.70 -6.90 8.49
N HIS A 33 -7.06 -7.59 7.40
CA HIS A 33 -6.43 -7.40 6.09
C HIS A 33 -7.20 -6.32 5.33
N VAL A 34 -6.76 -5.07 5.45
CA VAL A 34 -7.53 -3.88 5.04
C VAL A 34 -7.30 -3.43 3.60
N LEU A 35 -6.18 -3.83 2.99
CA LEU A 35 -5.96 -3.63 1.54
C LEU A 35 -5.26 -4.86 0.97
N SER A 36 -5.91 -5.48 -0.01
CA SER A 36 -5.38 -6.59 -0.80
C SER A 36 -5.81 -6.40 -2.25
N ILE A 37 -4.91 -6.70 -3.20
CA ILE A 37 -5.17 -6.55 -4.63
C ILE A 37 -5.20 -7.93 -5.29
N ASP A 38 -4.11 -8.67 -5.15
CA ASP A 38 -3.91 -10.04 -5.62
C ASP A 38 -2.78 -10.70 -4.82
N ASP A 39 -2.39 -11.93 -5.16
CA ASP A 39 -1.36 -12.70 -4.47
C ASP A 39 0.08 -12.39 -4.91
N THR A 40 0.29 -11.43 -5.82
CA THR A 40 1.59 -10.97 -6.34
C THR A 40 1.91 -9.51 -6.04
N THR A 41 0.92 -8.75 -5.55
CA THR A 41 1.01 -7.31 -5.32
C THR A 41 1.01 -7.00 -3.83
N GLY A 42 2.11 -6.42 -3.33
CA GLY A 42 2.26 -6.04 -1.92
C GLY A 42 2.33 -4.54 -1.71
N CYS A 43 2.25 -4.10 -0.45
CA CYS A 43 2.44 -2.69 -0.11
C CYS A 43 3.94 -2.41 0.04
N ALA A 44 4.49 -1.59 -0.84
CA ALA A 44 5.92 -1.23 -0.83
C ALA A 44 6.20 -0.07 0.13
N GLU A 45 5.26 0.86 0.27
CA GLU A 45 5.37 2.00 1.16
C GLU A 45 3.97 2.49 1.56
N MET A 46 3.85 2.99 2.78
CA MET A 46 2.61 3.56 3.30
C MET A 46 2.95 4.74 4.18
N ILE A 47 2.21 5.84 4.00
CA ILE A 47 2.33 7.04 4.82
C ILE A 47 0.96 7.43 5.36
N MET A 48 0.96 8.09 6.52
CA MET A 48 -0.22 8.58 7.19
C MET A 48 -0.15 10.10 7.26
N ASP A 49 -1.29 10.77 7.08
CA ASP A 49 -1.39 12.20 7.31
C ASP A 49 -1.15 12.49 8.81
N PRO A 50 -0.14 13.31 9.16
CA PRO A 50 0.21 13.59 10.55
C PRO A 50 -0.88 14.39 11.29
N SER A 51 -1.77 15.06 10.56
CA SER A 51 -2.90 15.82 11.09
C SER A 51 -4.21 15.02 11.10
N ASN A 52 -4.31 13.95 10.31
CA ASN A 52 -5.49 13.12 10.18
C ASN A 52 -5.14 11.62 10.04
N PRO A 53 -5.14 10.84 11.13
CA PRO A 53 -4.77 9.42 11.08
C PRO A 53 -5.76 8.53 10.29
N ASP A 54 -6.91 9.06 9.86
CA ASP A 54 -7.84 8.34 8.98
C ASP A 54 -7.47 8.49 7.49
N LYS A 55 -6.61 9.45 7.13
CA LYS A 55 -6.06 9.64 5.78
C LYS A 55 -4.71 8.92 5.66
N LEU A 56 -4.68 7.83 4.89
CA LEU A 56 -3.44 7.11 4.58
C LEU A 56 -3.28 6.94 3.07
N PHE A 57 -2.03 6.88 2.63
CA PHE A 57 -1.66 6.52 1.27
C PHE A 57 -0.84 5.23 1.29
N ALA A 58 -1.15 4.30 0.38
CA ALA A 58 -0.44 3.04 0.21
C ALA A 58 0.03 2.90 -1.25
N ALA A 59 1.34 2.78 -1.44
CA ALA A 59 1.95 2.45 -2.72
C ALA A 59 2.03 0.93 -2.88
N MET A 60 1.12 0.38 -3.68
CA MET A 60 1.08 -1.03 -4.02
C MET A 60 2.01 -1.33 -5.19
N TRP A 61 2.74 -2.44 -5.09
CA TRP A 61 3.77 -2.83 -6.04
C TRP A 61 3.70 -4.32 -6.34
N SER A 62 3.40 -4.65 -7.61
CA SER A 62 3.58 -6.01 -8.13
C SER A 62 5.08 -6.26 -8.31
N PHE A 63 5.61 -7.22 -7.56
CA PHE A 63 7.03 -7.53 -7.57
C PHE A 63 7.25 -9.04 -7.49
N HIS A 64 8.07 -9.55 -8.40
CA HIS A 64 8.49 -10.95 -8.42
C HIS A 64 9.98 -11.04 -8.68
N ARG A 65 10.67 -11.89 -7.91
CA ARG A 65 12.10 -12.14 -8.02
C ARG A 65 12.34 -13.57 -8.45
N GLU A 66 13.08 -13.70 -9.55
CA GLU A 66 13.70 -14.94 -9.98
C GLU A 66 15.19 -14.92 -9.62
N PRO A 67 15.90 -16.07 -9.62
CA PRO A 67 17.34 -16.09 -9.35
C PRO A 67 18.16 -15.21 -10.31
N TRP A 68 17.70 -15.03 -11.56
CA TRP A 68 18.41 -14.31 -12.63
C TRP A 68 17.74 -13.01 -13.07
N PHE A 69 16.51 -12.71 -12.63
CA PHE A 69 15.76 -11.54 -13.07
C PHE A 69 14.75 -11.07 -12.02
N PHE A 70 14.12 -9.93 -12.24
CA PHE A 70 12.95 -9.51 -11.46
C PHE A 70 11.95 -8.76 -12.32
N THR A 71 10.68 -8.96 -12.03
CA THR A 71 9.58 -8.16 -12.57
C THR A 71 9.24 -7.07 -11.56
N SER A 72 9.13 -5.84 -12.03
CA SER A 72 8.82 -4.66 -11.21
C SER A 72 7.73 -3.86 -11.89
N GLY A 73 6.56 -3.80 -11.25
CA GLY A 73 5.36 -3.22 -11.83
C GLY A 73 4.43 -4.28 -12.41
N GLY A 74 3.16 -3.92 -12.54
CA GLY A 74 2.09 -4.82 -12.98
C GLY A 74 0.73 -4.13 -12.89
N GLU A 75 -0.34 -4.84 -13.24
CA GLU A 75 -1.70 -4.30 -13.18
C GLU A 75 -2.12 -3.92 -11.76
N GLY A 76 -1.67 -4.70 -10.76
CA GLY A 76 -1.92 -4.43 -9.34
C GLY A 76 -1.11 -3.26 -8.77
N SER A 77 -0.07 -2.79 -9.46
CA SER A 77 0.66 -1.60 -9.03
C SER A 77 -0.22 -0.35 -9.09
N GLY A 78 -0.13 0.47 -8.05
CA GLY A 78 -0.94 1.68 -7.95
C GLY A 78 -0.78 2.39 -6.62
N LEU A 79 -1.22 3.64 -6.59
CA LEU A 79 -1.33 4.42 -5.37
C LEU A 79 -2.77 4.38 -4.90
N TYR A 80 -2.97 4.04 -3.63
CA TYR A 80 -4.29 3.94 -3.02
C TYR A 80 -4.38 4.93 -1.87
N VAL A 81 -5.54 5.55 -1.72
CA VAL A 81 -5.85 6.45 -0.60
C VAL A 81 -7.04 5.92 0.17
N THR A 82 -7.01 6.06 1.48
CA THR A 82 -8.16 5.89 2.36
C THR A 82 -8.39 7.20 3.11
N HIS A 83 -9.64 7.46 3.48
CA HIS A 83 -10.04 8.60 4.33
C HIS A 83 -10.81 8.16 5.58
N ASN A 84 -10.88 6.84 5.84
CA ASN A 84 -11.59 6.23 6.95
C ASN A 84 -10.75 5.17 7.67
N GLY A 85 -9.43 5.39 7.74
CA GLY A 85 -8.52 4.51 8.46
C GLY A 85 -8.36 3.13 7.83
N GLY A 86 -8.59 3.01 6.52
CA GLY A 86 -8.44 1.78 5.77
C GLY A 86 -9.66 0.87 5.77
N ASP A 87 -10.84 1.34 6.20
CA ASP A 87 -12.07 0.57 6.01
C ASP A 87 -12.44 0.49 4.51
N ASP A 88 -12.14 1.54 3.74
CA ASP A 88 -12.25 1.57 2.28
C ASP A 88 -11.02 2.24 1.64
N TRP A 89 -10.68 1.82 0.43
CA TRP A 89 -9.56 2.35 -0.35
C TRP A 89 -9.98 2.73 -1.76
N THR A 90 -9.49 3.88 -2.23
CA THR A 90 -9.67 4.36 -3.59
C THR A 90 -8.33 4.31 -4.32
N ARG A 91 -8.30 3.69 -5.50
CA ARG A 91 -7.13 3.70 -6.38
C ARG A 91 -7.05 5.04 -7.10
N LEU A 92 -5.92 5.71 -7.00
CA LEU A 92 -5.63 6.95 -7.72
C LEU A 92 -5.13 6.63 -9.13
N GLY A 93 -5.52 7.46 -10.10
CA GLY A 93 -5.23 7.30 -11.52
C GLY A 93 -4.86 8.62 -12.18
N GLU A 94 -5.14 8.70 -13.49
CA GLU A 94 -4.75 9.84 -14.32
C GLU A 94 -5.46 11.14 -13.94
N ASP A 95 -6.71 11.04 -13.51
CA ASP A 95 -7.52 12.19 -13.08
C ASP A 95 -6.93 12.84 -11.81
N GLU A 96 -6.17 12.08 -11.02
CA GLU A 96 -5.40 12.54 -9.87
C GLU A 96 -3.93 12.84 -10.18
N GLY A 97 -3.56 12.87 -11.47
CA GLY A 97 -2.26 13.32 -11.96
C GLY A 97 -1.19 12.22 -12.06
N LEU A 98 -1.54 10.94 -11.91
CA LEU A 98 -0.60 9.84 -12.13
C LEU A 98 -0.35 9.59 -13.63
N PRO A 99 0.84 9.07 -14.01
CA PRO A 99 1.14 8.78 -15.40
C PRO A 99 0.29 7.61 -15.93
N LYS A 100 0.05 7.64 -17.25
CA LYS A 100 -0.62 6.53 -17.97
C LYS A 100 0.24 5.27 -17.96
N GLY A 101 -0.42 4.11 -18.06
CA GLY A 101 0.22 2.82 -18.31
C GLY A 101 0.58 2.05 -17.03
N GLN A 102 1.61 1.19 -17.13
CA GLN A 102 2.03 0.36 -16.00
C GLN A 102 2.81 1.19 -14.98
N LEU A 103 2.31 1.22 -13.76
CA LEU A 103 2.97 1.85 -12.63
C LEU A 103 3.99 0.89 -12.03
N GLY A 104 5.12 1.45 -11.58
CA GLY A 104 6.18 0.72 -10.88
C GLY A 104 6.15 0.95 -9.37
N ARG A 105 7.29 0.72 -8.73
CA ARG A 105 7.48 1.10 -7.32
C ARG A 105 7.43 2.62 -7.18
N MET A 106 6.67 3.10 -6.20
CA MET A 106 6.58 4.52 -5.85
C MET A 106 7.21 4.76 -4.48
N GLY A 107 7.80 5.95 -4.33
CA GLY A 107 8.25 6.49 -3.06
C GLY A 107 7.26 7.54 -2.56
N LEU A 108 6.90 7.55 -1.28
CA LEU A 108 5.90 8.47 -0.73
C LEU A 108 6.46 9.34 0.39
N THR A 109 6.06 10.61 0.42
CA THR A 109 6.29 11.48 1.57
C THR A 109 5.20 12.54 1.64
N MET A 110 5.01 13.14 2.81
CA MET A 110 4.05 14.20 3.04
C MET A 110 4.68 15.28 3.91
N SER A 111 4.47 16.54 3.53
CA SER A 111 4.91 17.68 4.32
C SER A 111 4.07 17.78 5.60
N PRO A 112 4.67 17.77 6.80
CA PRO A 112 3.92 18.00 8.04
C PRO A 112 3.42 19.45 8.17
N ALA A 113 3.98 20.39 7.40
CA ALA A 113 3.62 21.81 7.49
C ALA A 113 2.31 22.13 6.75
N ASP A 114 1.99 21.38 5.70
CA ASP A 114 0.75 21.49 4.93
C ASP A 114 0.43 20.12 4.29
N PRO A 115 -0.30 19.24 4.99
CA PRO A 115 -0.56 17.86 4.57
C PRO A 115 -1.83 17.70 3.68
N ASN A 116 -2.46 18.82 3.28
CA ASN A 116 -3.72 18.82 2.53
C ASN A 116 -3.58 18.29 1.10
#